data_AF-T2IIS4-F1
#
_entry.id   AF-T2IIS4-F1
#
_cell.length_a   1.000
_cell.length_b   1.000
_cell.length_c   1.000
_cell.angle_alpha   90.00
_cell.angle_beta   90.00
_cell.angle_gamma   90.00
#
_symmetry.space_group_name_H-M   'P 1'
#
loop_
_entity.id
_entity.type
_entity.pdbx_description
1 polymer ?
#
loop_
_entity_poly.entity_id
_entity_poly.type
_entity_poly.pdbx_seq_one_letter_code
_entity_poly.pdbx_strand_id
1 'polypeptide(L)'
;MEVLDNIKQATEIDLQAIGGTWGKATSILQKQLIEVPHEILPYLSYYEELRDKSILMCNYATKYFIDMWKHIKSLKIVKADKFKGVYVVGNSRLSGVEIFTECILGKLFRQEGFDVEKIVSFRKRGGKKCLYETAIFIKT
;
A
#
# COMPACT_ATOMS: atom_id res chain seq x y z
N MET A 1 7.50 29.22 -17.98
CA MET A 1 8.09 28.61 -16.77
C MET A 1 7.33 29.21 -15.61
N GLU A 2 6.40 28.46 -15.00
CA GLU A 2 5.70 28.95 -13.80
C GLU A 2 6.73 29.13 -12.69
N VAL A 3 6.79 30.35 -12.15
CA VAL A 3 7.67 30.69 -11.03
C VAL A 3 6.82 30.57 -9.77
N LEU A 4 7.28 29.78 -8.81
CA LEU A 4 6.57 29.59 -7.54
C LEU A 4 6.75 30.83 -6.67
N ASP A 5 5.64 31.41 -6.21
CA ASP A 5 5.61 32.64 -5.44
C ASP A 5 6.08 32.45 -3.98
N ASN A 6 5.97 31.23 -3.45
CA ASN A 6 6.44 30.91 -2.11
C ASN A 6 6.72 29.41 -1.90
N ILE A 7 7.47 29.12 -0.83
CA ILE A 7 7.89 27.77 -0.41
C ILE A 7 6.70 26.82 -0.16
N LYS A 8 5.52 27.35 0.22
CA LYS A 8 4.33 26.52 0.45
C LYS A 8 3.80 25.92 -0.86
N GLN A 9 3.82 26.67 -1.96
CA GLN A 9 3.39 26.15 -3.26
C GLN A 9 4.27 24.97 -3.73
N ALA A 10 5.59 25.05 -3.53
CA ALA A 10 6.48 23.91 -3.82
C ALA A 10 6.11 22.68 -2.97
N THR A 11 5.87 22.89 -1.68
CA THR A 11 5.48 21.80 -0.75
C THR A 11 4.11 21.21 -1.10
N GLU A 12 3.17 22.02 -1.56
CA GLU A 12 1.83 21.61 -1.99
C GLU A 12 1.89 20.77 -3.27
N ILE A 13 2.70 21.20 -4.24
CA ILE A 13 2.95 20.47 -5.48
C ILE A 13 3.63 19.13 -5.16
N ASP A 14 4.64 19.12 -4.28
CA ASP A 14 5.25 17.88 -3.81
C ASP A 14 4.23 16.98 -3.09
N LEU A 15 3.33 17.57 -2.29
CA LEU A 15 2.26 16.84 -1.61
C LEU A 15 1.31 16.16 -2.60
N GLN A 16 0.93 16.86 -3.66
CA GLN A 16 0.04 16.33 -4.68
C GLN A 16 0.73 15.31 -5.59
N ALA A 17 1.99 15.56 -5.96
CA ALA A 17 2.72 14.74 -6.92
C ALA A 17 3.31 13.47 -6.28
N ILE A 18 3.93 13.59 -5.10
CA ILE A 18 4.69 12.51 -4.46
C ILE A 18 4.27 12.23 -3.00
N GLY A 19 3.21 12.88 -2.50
CA GLY A 19 2.79 12.75 -1.11
C GLY A 19 3.56 13.65 -0.13
N GLY A 20 4.39 14.55 -0.66
CA GLY A 20 5.02 15.64 0.08
C GLY A 20 6.44 15.30 0.54
N THR A 21 7.12 16.26 1.13
CA THR A 21 8.38 15.96 1.82
C THR A 21 8.12 14.99 2.98
N TRP A 22 9.10 14.15 3.29
CA TRP A 22 9.01 13.15 4.37
C TRP A 22 8.46 13.73 5.68
N GLY A 23 8.89 14.93 6.06
CA GLY A 23 8.42 15.61 7.27
C GLY A 23 6.93 15.99 7.21
N LYS A 24 6.47 16.54 6.09
CA LYS A 24 5.07 16.94 5.93
C LYS A 24 4.15 15.73 5.86
N ALA A 25 4.50 14.72 5.05
CA ALA A 25 3.78 13.46 4.93
C ALA A 25 3.61 12.78 6.29
N THR A 26 4.69 12.68 7.06
CA THR A 26 4.68 12.13 8.41
C THR A 26 3.76 12.92 9.34
N SER A 27 3.82 14.25 9.32
CA SER A 27 2.97 15.08 10.19
C SER A 27 1.48 14.91 9.90
N ILE A 28 1.10 14.68 8.65
CA ILE A 28 -0.29 14.47 8.25
C ILE A 28 -0.76 13.11 8.79
N LEU A 29 0.06 12.07 8.58
CA LEU A 29 -0.25 10.70 8.99
C LEU A 29 -0.18 10.49 10.51
N GLN A 30 0.38 11.41 11.28
CA GLN A 30 0.42 11.31 12.75
C GLN A 30 -0.85 11.80 13.45
N LYS A 31 -1.67 12.63 12.80
CA LYS A 31 -2.73 13.40 13.48
C LYS A 31 -3.95 12.58 13.88
N GLN A 32 -4.47 11.79 12.96
CA GLN A 32 -5.70 11.03 13.12
C GLN A 32 -5.65 9.77 12.26
N LEU A 33 -6.35 8.72 12.66
CA LEU A 33 -6.46 7.51 11.84
C LEU A 33 -7.12 7.85 10.50
N ILE A 34 -6.58 7.29 9.42
CA ILE A 34 -7.17 7.36 8.09
C ILE A 34 -8.46 6.53 8.11
N GLU A 35 -9.53 7.09 7.56
CA GLU A 35 -10.76 6.34 7.30
C GLU A 35 -10.50 5.27 6.24
N VAL A 36 -10.77 4.02 6.61
CA VAL A 36 -10.61 2.87 5.71
C VAL A 36 -11.93 2.62 4.99
N PRO A 37 -11.93 2.52 3.65
CA PRO A 37 -13.11 2.08 2.90
C PRO A 37 -13.62 0.74 3.43
N HIS A 38 -14.92 0.65 3.72
CA HIS A 38 -15.56 -0.56 4.27
C HIS A 38 -15.32 -1.80 3.41
N GLU A 39 -15.15 -1.61 2.09
CA GLU A 39 -14.88 -2.67 1.14
C GLU A 39 -13.53 -3.35 1.37
N ILE A 40 -12.52 -2.63 1.86
CA ILE A 40 -11.17 -3.19 2.03
C ILE A 40 -10.81 -3.48 3.47
N LEU A 41 -11.52 -2.88 4.44
CA LEU A 41 -11.26 -3.03 5.87
C LEU A 41 -11.14 -4.49 6.31
N PRO A 42 -12.01 -5.44 5.89
CA PRO A 42 -11.91 -6.85 6.28
C PRO A 42 -10.60 -7.54 5.86
N TYR A 43 -9.86 -6.97 4.90
CA TYR A 43 -8.61 -7.54 4.40
C TYR A 43 -7.38 -6.96 5.08
N LEU A 44 -7.49 -5.84 5.78
CA LEU A 44 -6.38 -5.17 6.47
C LEU A 44 -6.10 -5.85 7.82
N SER A 45 -5.55 -7.06 7.79
CA SER A 45 -5.36 -7.91 8.98
C SER A 45 -4.52 -7.29 10.10
N TYR A 46 -3.74 -6.25 9.82
CA TYR A 46 -2.92 -5.54 10.80
C TYR A 46 -3.69 -4.41 11.51
N TYR A 47 -4.84 -3.96 10.98
CA TYR A 47 -5.42 -2.66 11.30
C TYR A 47 -5.78 -2.51 12.78
N GLU A 48 -6.53 -3.47 13.34
CA GLU A 48 -6.93 -3.43 14.76
C GLU A 48 -5.75 -3.54 15.72
N GLU A 49 -4.69 -4.28 15.37
CA GLU A 49 -3.51 -4.39 16.24
C GLU A 49 -2.62 -3.14 16.14
N LEU A 50 -2.46 -2.58 14.94
CA LEU A 50 -1.51 -1.51 14.70
C LEU A 50 -2.06 -0.12 15.06
N ARG A 51 -3.38 0.09 14.96
CA ARG A 51 -4.04 1.36 15.30
C ARG A 51 -3.76 1.79 16.75
N ASP A 52 -3.72 0.84 17.68
CA ASP A 52 -3.51 1.11 19.11
C ASP A 52 -2.03 1.23 19.47
N LYS A 53 -1.14 0.63 18.68
CA LYS A 53 0.32 0.70 18.91
C LYS A 53 0.95 1.95 18.32
N SER A 54 0.51 2.38 17.14
CA SER A 54 1.04 3.56 16.48
C SER A 54 0.12 4.03 15.35
N ILE A 55 -0.54 5.16 15.59
CA ILE A 55 -1.37 5.85 14.58
C ILE A 55 -0.57 6.07 13.29
N LEU A 56 0.68 6.56 13.40
CA LEU A 56 1.52 6.83 12.24
C LEU A 56 1.79 5.57 11.41
N MET A 57 2.22 4.48 12.05
CA MET A 57 2.52 3.24 11.34
C MET A 57 1.26 2.62 10.75
N CYS A 58 0.14 2.69 11.48
CA CYS A 58 -1.16 2.23 10.98
C CYS A 58 -1.55 3.00 9.72
N ASN A 59 -1.39 4.32 9.74
CA ASN A 59 -1.70 5.19 8.61
C ASN A 59 -0.76 4.99 7.42
N TYR A 60 0.54 4.72 7.64
CA TYR A 60 1.45 4.37 6.55
C TYR A 60 0.99 3.11 5.81
N ALA A 61 0.69 2.03 6.55
CA ALA A 61 0.19 0.80 5.95
C ALA A 61 -1.17 1.02 5.30
N THR A 62 -2.08 1.72 5.98
CA THR A 62 -3.46 1.96 5.51
C THR A 62 -3.47 2.75 4.21
N LYS A 63 -2.70 3.85 4.14
CA LYS A 63 -2.57 4.64 2.92
C LYS A 63 -2.04 3.79 1.77
N TYR A 64 -1.00 2.99 2.00
CA TYR A 64 -0.44 2.10 0.98
C TYR A 64 -1.50 1.14 0.41
N PHE A 65 -2.29 0.47 1.27
CA PHE A 65 -3.29 -0.48 0.79
C PHE A 65 -4.50 0.20 0.12
N ILE A 66 -4.90 1.40 0.57
CA ILE A 66 -5.93 2.21 -0.12
C ILE A 66 -5.45 2.57 -1.53
N ASP A 67 -4.20 3.06 -1.67
CA ASP A 67 -3.66 3.45 -2.96
C ASP A 67 -3.45 2.25 -3.89
N MET A 68 -2.98 1.12 -3.35
CA MET A 68 -2.90 -0.13 -4.11
C MET A 68 -4.28 -0.62 -4.54
N TRP A 69 -5.31 -0.51 -3.71
CA TRP A 69 -6.67 -0.88 -4.11
C TRP A 69 -7.19 0.01 -5.26
N LYS A 70 -6.99 1.33 -5.20
CA LYS A 70 -7.30 2.25 -6.30
C LYS A 70 -6.55 1.91 -7.58
N HIS A 71 -5.27 1.54 -7.45
CA HIS A 71 -4.46 1.07 -8.57
C HIS A 71 -5.03 -0.20 -9.20
N ILE A 72 -5.41 -1.19 -8.39
CA ILE A 72 -6.03 -2.44 -8.86
C ILE A 72 -7.35 -2.16 -9.60
N LYS A 73 -8.20 -1.27 -9.05
CA LYS A 73 -9.44 -0.83 -9.71
C LYS A 73 -9.16 -0.18 -11.07
N SER A 74 -8.13 0.65 -11.15
CA SER A 74 -7.73 1.30 -12.40
C SER A 74 -7.18 0.29 -13.41
N LEU A 75 -6.37 -0.68 -12.96
CA LEU A 75 -5.85 -1.74 -13.80
C LEU A 75 -6.97 -2.56 -14.47
N LYS A 76 -8.06 -2.82 -13.74
CA LYS A 76 -9.23 -3.53 -14.28
C LYS A 76 -9.80 -2.86 -15.53
N ILE A 77 -9.71 -1.53 -15.62
CA ILE A 77 -10.24 -0.71 -16.72
C ILE A 77 -9.28 -0.70 -17.92
N VAL A 78 -7.97 -0.64 -17.67
CA VAL A 78 -6.96 -0.36 -18.72
C VAL A 78 -6.24 -1.60 -19.24
N LYS A 79 -6.38 -2.76 -18.59
CA LYS A 79 -5.71 -4.00 -18.99
C LYS A 79 -6.16 -4.46 -20.39
N ALA A 80 -5.28 -5.21 -21.06
CA ALA A 80 -5.64 -5.94 -22.27
C ALA A 80 -6.53 -7.17 -21.98
N ASP A 81 -7.08 -7.77 -23.04
CA ASP A 81 -7.71 -9.08 -22.97
C ASP A 81 -6.69 -10.17 -22.61
N LYS A 82 -7.13 -11.16 -21.82
CA LYS A 82 -6.28 -12.26 -21.32
C LYS A 82 -5.00 -11.78 -20.61
N PHE A 83 -5.12 -10.64 -19.92
CA PHE A 83 -4.02 -10.02 -19.19
C PHE A 83 -3.39 -10.97 -18.18
N LYS A 84 -2.05 -10.91 -18.07
CA LYS A 84 -1.27 -11.56 -17.02
C LYS A 84 -0.29 -10.54 -16.44
N GLY A 85 -0.17 -10.52 -15.12
CA GLY A 85 0.70 -9.59 -14.42
C GLY A 85 1.39 -10.25 -13.23
N VAL A 86 2.50 -9.66 -12.80
CA VAL A 86 3.22 -10.08 -11.60
C VAL A 86 3.52 -8.85 -10.75
N TYR A 87 3.09 -8.89 -9.49
CA TYR A 87 3.39 -7.85 -8.50
C TYR A 87 4.45 -8.38 -7.55
N VAL A 88 5.64 -7.76 -7.56
CA VAL A 88 6.73 -8.08 -6.66
C VAL A 88 6.66 -7.12 -5.47
N VAL A 89 6.40 -7.66 -4.28
CA VAL A 89 6.23 -6.88 -3.05
C VAL A 89 7.03 -7.50 -1.91
N GLY A 90 7.41 -6.67 -0.94
CA GLY A 90 7.98 -7.13 0.31
C GLY A 90 6.97 -7.04 1.46
N ASN A 91 6.90 -8.07 2.30
CA ASN A 91 6.17 -7.93 3.57
C ASN A 91 6.92 -6.95 4.49
N SER A 92 6.21 -6.46 5.50
CA SER A 92 6.72 -5.44 6.43
C SER A 92 6.42 -5.81 7.87
N ARG A 93 7.17 -5.20 8.80
CA ARG A 93 6.88 -5.26 10.23
C ARG A 93 6.93 -3.87 10.82
N LEU A 94 5.80 -3.35 11.24
CA LEU A 94 5.66 -1.99 11.77
C LEU A 94 5.23 -2.03 13.23
N SER A 95 5.95 -1.37 14.12
CA SER A 95 5.70 -1.40 15.57
C SER A 95 5.50 -2.81 16.15
N GLY A 96 6.22 -3.80 15.61
CA GLY A 96 6.12 -5.20 16.04
C GLY A 96 4.95 -5.99 15.44
N VAL A 97 4.07 -5.36 14.66
CA VAL A 97 2.96 -6.01 13.94
C VAL A 97 3.46 -6.47 12.57
N GLU A 98 3.23 -7.73 12.24
CA GLU A 98 3.55 -8.29 10.92
C GLU A 98 2.49 -7.88 9.88
N ILE A 99 2.95 -7.47 8.70
CA ILE A 99 2.11 -7.03 7.58
C ILE A 99 2.43 -7.90 6.37
N PHE A 100 1.64 -8.96 6.21
CA PHE A 100 1.68 -9.90 5.10
C PHE A 100 1.11 -9.26 3.82
N THR A 101 1.92 -8.42 3.20
CA THR A 101 1.52 -7.56 2.08
C THR A 101 1.01 -8.38 0.89
N GLU A 102 1.66 -9.50 0.61
CA GLU A 102 1.27 -10.46 -0.42
C GLU A 102 -0.12 -11.05 -0.17
N CYS A 103 -0.44 -11.36 1.08
CA CYS A 103 -1.72 -11.94 1.45
C CYS A 103 -2.85 -10.91 1.32
N ILE A 104 -2.61 -9.68 1.77
CA ILE A 104 -3.58 -8.59 1.68
C ILE A 104 -3.85 -8.24 0.21
N LEU A 105 -2.80 -7.99 -0.57
CA LEU A 105 -2.95 -7.66 -2.00
C LEU A 105 -3.60 -8.81 -2.78
N GLY A 106 -3.26 -10.07 -2.48
CA GLY A 106 -3.91 -11.23 -3.09
C GLY A 106 -5.42 -11.25 -2.85
N LYS A 107 -5.89 -10.85 -1.67
CA LYS A 107 -7.33 -10.73 -1.39
C LYS A 107 -7.96 -9.55 -2.13
N LEU A 108 -7.29 -8.40 -2.20
CA LEU A 108 -7.76 -7.22 -2.93
C LEU A 108 -7.85 -7.47 -4.45
N PHE A 109 -6.89 -8.19 -5.04
CA PHE A 109 -6.98 -8.60 -6.44
C PHE A 109 -8.21 -9.47 -6.72
N ARG A 110 -8.44 -10.47 -5.87
CA ARG A 110 -9.62 -11.36 -5.99
C ARG A 110 -10.94 -10.59 -5.85
N GLN A 111 -11.00 -9.68 -4.88
CA GLN A 111 -12.16 -8.81 -4.68
C GLN A 111 -12.49 -7.99 -5.92
N GLU A 112 -11.48 -7.47 -6.61
CA GLU A 112 -11.68 -6.67 -7.84
C GLU A 112 -11.91 -7.51 -9.10
N GLY A 113 -11.88 -8.85 -9.00
CA GLY A 113 -12.21 -9.78 -10.08
C GLY A 113 -11.02 -10.30 -10.87
N PHE A 114 -9.79 -10.19 -10.34
CA PHE A 114 -8.63 -10.88 -10.89
C PHE A 114 -8.51 -12.29 -10.31
N ASP A 115 -8.05 -13.24 -11.12
CA ASP A 115 -7.58 -14.52 -10.61
C ASP A 115 -6.15 -14.36 -10.08
N VAL A 116 -5.88 -14.89 -8.88
CA VAL A 116 -4.55 -14.92 -8.26
C VAL A 116 -4.04 -16.34 -8.35
N GLU A 117 -3.28 -16.62 -9.41
CA GLU A 117 -2.82 -17.96 -9.78
C GLU A 117 -1.91 -18.56 -8.70
N LYS A 118 -0.98 -17.76 -8.19
CA LYS A 118 -0.03 -18.17 -7.14
C LYS A 118 0.62 -16.96 -6.48
N ILE A 119 1.09 -17.20 -5.26
CA ILE A 119 1.90 -16.27 -4.46
C ILE A 119 3.19 -17.01 -4.11
N VAL A 120 4.34 -16.46 -4.51
CA VAL A 120 5.64 -17.13 -4.37
C VAL A 120 6.64 -16.23 -3.67
N SER A 121 7.03 -16.61 -2.46
CA SER A 121 8.16 -15.98 -1.76
C SER A 121 9.46 -16.51 -2.37
N PHE A 122 10.29 -15.65 -2.94
CA PHE A 122 11.47 -16.06 -3.70
C PHE A 122 12.79 -15.52 -3.15
N ARG A 123 12.75 -14.51 -2.25
CA ARG A 123 13.96 -13.98 -1.62
C ARG A 123 13.70 -13.60 -0.17
N LYS A 124 14.57 -14.05 0.74
CA LYS A 124 14.61 -13.52 2.10
C LYS A 124 15.32 -12.17 2.10
N ARG A 125 14.73 -11.16 2.74
CA ARG A 125 15.36 -9.84 2.93
C ARG A 125 16.32 -9.91 4.11
N GLY A 126 17.41 -9.15 4.05
CA GLY A 126 18.47 -9.19 5.06
C GLY A 126 17.97 -8.87 6.48
N GLY A 127 18.61 -9.49 7.49
CA GLY A 127 18.35 -9.25 8.92
C GLY A 127 17.74 -10.44 9.67
N LYS A 128 17.61 -10.30 10.99
CA LYS A 128 17.01 -11.32 11.89
C LYS A 128 15.47 -11.37 11.81
N LYS A 129 14.85 -10.54 10.98
CA LYS A 129 13.39 -10.39 10.88
C LYS A 129 12.86 -11.24 9.72
N CYS A 130 11.70 -11.87 9.88
CA CYS A 130 11.04 -12.72 8.89
C CYS A 130 10.48 -11.91 7.70
N LEU A 131 11.36 -11.25 6.96
CA LEU A 131 11.03 -10.41 5.82
C LEU A 131 11.42 -11.12 4.52
N TYR A 132 10.54 -11.05 3.54
CA TYR A 132 10.62 -11.74 2.27
C TYR A 132 10.17 -10.81 1.15
N GLU A 133 10.63 -11.12 -0.04
CA GLU A 133 10.05 -10.64 -1.29
C GLU A 133 9.27 -11.75 -1.94
N THR A 134 8.10 -11.35 -2.44
CA THR A 134 7.06 -12.24 -2.89
C THR A 134 6.49 -11.73 -4.20
N ALA A 135 6.28 -12.65 -5.13
CA ALA A 135 5.63 -12.39 -6.39
C ALA A 135 4.17 -12.88 -6.34
N ILE A 136 3.22 -11.99 -6.63
CA ILE A 136 1.80 -12.29 -6.78
C ILE A 136 1.50 -12.37 -8.27
N PHE A 137 1.12 -13.55 -8.76
CA PHE A 137 0.79 -13.77 -10.16
C PHE A 137 -0.72 -13.60 -10.34
N ILE A 138 -1.12 -12.71 -11.24
CA ILE A 138 -2.52 -12.39 -11.50
C ILE A 138 -2.87 -12.55 -12.97
N LYS A 139 -4.13 -12.87 -13.26
CA LYS A 139 -4.69 -12.85 -14.62
C LYS A 139 -6.17 -12.46 -14.62
N THR A 140 -6.71 -12.25 -15.82
CA THR A 140 -8.15 -12.05 -16.07
C THR A 140 -8.65 -12.94 -17.19
#